data_AF-A0A9X0K3T4-F1
#
_entry.id   AF-A0A9X0K3T4-F1
#
_cell.length_a   1.000
_cell.length_b   1.000
_cell.length_c   1.000
_cell.angle_alpha   90.00
_cell.angle_beta   90.00
_cell.angle_gamma   90.00
#
_symmetry.space_group_name_H-M   'P 1'
#
loop_
_entity.id
_entity.type
_entity.pdbx_description
1 polymer ?
#
loop_
_entity_poly.entity_id
_entity_poly.type
_entity_poly.pdbx_seq_one_letter_code
_entity_poly.pdbx_strand_id
1 'polypeptide(L)'
;MKTLGIAGAVDMVGLNITVLAFFALWLIADSAAIGRMESESSIDPGQMLPNSELMWLAAHGSVLMVVVLDLLAIVLLVKNTGVLQHAAMENRSHVS
;
A
#
# COMPACT_ATOMS: atom_id res chain seq x y z
N MET A 1 -9.95 -13.31 19.03
CA MET A 1 -8.73 -13.31 18.18
C MET A 1 -9.04 -13.43 16.69
N LYS A 2 -9.98 -14.29 16.23
CA LYS A 2 -10.34 -14.41 14.80
C LYS A 2 -10.86 -13.12 14.14
N THR A 3 -11.68 -12.35 14.86
CA THR A 3 -12.25 -11.08 14.38
C THR A 3 -11.20 -9.99 14.13
N LEU A 4 -10.15 -9.92 14.95
CA LEU A 4 -9.02 -9.00 14.76
C LEU A 4 -8.20 -9.35 13.51
N GLY A 5 -8.04 -10.64 13.20
CA GLY A 5 -7.34 -11.08 11.99
C GLY A 5 -8.12 -10.77 10.71
N ILE A 6 -9.44 -10.95 10.73
CA ILE A 6 -10.31 -10.63 9.58
C ILE A 6 -10.38 -9.12 9.36
N ALA A 7 -10.54 -8.31 10.42
CA ALA A 7 -10.53 -6.86 10.32
C ALA A 7 -9.21 -6.34 9.74
N GLY A 8 -8.07 -6.83 10.24
CA GLY A 8 -6.76 -6.43 9.70
C GLY A 8 -6.54 -6.83 8.24
N ALA A 9 -7.07 -7.97 7.81
CA ALA A 9 -7.02 -8.38 6.40
C ALA A 9 -7.90 -7.47 5.52
N VAL A 10 -9.10 -7.10 5.98
CA VAL A 10 -9.99 -6.17 5.27
C VAL A 10 -9.33 -4.79 5.16
N ASP A 11 -8.70 -4.30 6.23
CA ASP A 11 -8.01 -3.02 6.24
C ASP A 11 -6.84 -3.00 5.24
N MET A 12 -6.02 -4.07 5.19
CA MET A 12 -4.94 -4.21 4.21
C MET A 12 -5.43 -4.22 2.77
N VAL A 13 -6.52 -4.94 2.48
CA VAL A 13 -7.13 -4.97 1.16
C VAL A 13 -7.66 -3.58 0.79
N GLY A 14 -8.36 -2.91 1.71
CA GLY A 14 -8.85 -1.55 1.51
C GLY A 14 -7.74 -0.54 1.25
N LEU A 15 -6.64 -0.63 1.99
CA LEU A 15 -5.45 0.21 1.80
C LEU A 15 -4.80 -0.04 0.43
N ASN A 16 -4.62 -1.30 0.03
CA ASN A 16 -4.08 -1.67 -1.29
C ASN A 16 -4.94 -1.09 -2.43
N ILE A 17 -6.27 -1.27 -2.35
CA ILE A 17 -7.20 -0.73 -3.36
C ILE A 17 -7.12 0.80 -3.40
N THR A 18 -7.08 1.46 -2.25
CA THR A 18 -7.05 2.93 -2.16
C THR A 18 -5.77 3.50 -2.76
N VAL A 19 -4.62 2.92 -2.44
CA VAL A 19 -3.33 3.38 -2.96
C VAL A 19 -3.20 3.12 -4.45
N LEU A 20 -3.68 1.98 -4.94
CA LEU A 20 -3.72 1.70 -6.37
C LEU A 20 -4.64 2.67 -7.13
N ALA A 21 -5.83 2.96 -6.56
CA ALA A 21 -6.76 3.91 -7.14
C ALA A 21 -6.17 5.33 -7.18
N PHE A 22 -5.52 5.77 -6.10
CA PHE A 22 -4.82 7.05 -6.06
C PHE A 22 -3.71 7.11 -7.13
N PHE A 23 -2.89 6.07 -7.25
CA PHE A 23 -1.83 5.99 -8.24
C PHE A 23 -2.37 6.04 -9.68
N ALA A 24 -3.48 5.35 -9.96
CA ALA A 24 -4.13 5.39 -11.27
C ALA A 24 -4.69 6.78 -11.60
N LEU A 25 -5.34 7.45 -10.62
CA LEU A 25 -5.82 8.82 -10.78
C LEU A 25 -4.65 9.79 -11.02
N TRP A 26 -3.52 9.58 -10.33
CA TRP A 26 -2.31 10.36 -10.55
C TRP A 26 -1.78 10.20 -11.98
N LEU A 27 -1.70 8.98 -12.53
CA LEU A 27 -1.28 8.74 -13.91
C LEU A 27 -2.17 9.45 -14.94
N ILE A 28 -3.49 9.41 -14.73
CA ILE A 28 -4.46 10.08 -15.61
C ILE A 28 -4.28 11.60 -15.53
N ALA A 29 -4.14 12.14 -14.32
CA ALA A 29 -3.94 13.57 -14.12
C ALA A 29 -2.62 14.06 -14.72
N ASP A 30 -1.54 13.30 -14.55
CA ASP A 30 -0.22 13.60 -15.11
C ASP A 30 -0.24 13.61 -16.64
N SER A 31 -0.82 12.57 -17.26
CA SER A 31 -0.99 12.50 -18.71
C SER A 31 -1.89 13.61 -19.27
N ALA A 32 -2.98 13.95 -18.58
CA ALA A 32 -3.86 15.05 -18.97
C ALA A 32 -3.16 16.41 -18.85
N ALA A 33 -2.32 16.61 -17.83
CA ALA A 33 -1.54 17.83 -17.67
C ALA A 33 -0.54 18.00 -18.82
N ILE A 34 0.20 16.95 -19.16
CA ILE A 34 1.13 16.93 -20.31
C ILE A 34 0.37 17.20 -21.62
N GLY A 35 -0.75 16.52 -21.85
CA GLY A 35 -1.55 16.71 -23.08
C GLY A 35 -2.06 18.14 -23.25
N ARG A 36 -2.43 18.82 -22.15
CA ARG A 36 -2.84 20.24 -22.19
C ARG A 36 -1.66 21.19 -22.41
N MET A 37 -0.50 20.87 -21.87
CA MET A 37 0.74 21.61 -22.18
C MET A 37 1.07 21.53 -23.67
N GLU A 38 0.93 20.36 -24.29
CA GLU A 38 1.27 20.15 -25.70
C GLU A 38 0.25 20.74 -26.68
N SER A 39 -1.04 20.76 -26.31
CA SER A 39 -2.13 21.13 -27.23
C SER A 39 -2.76 22.51 -27.00
N GLU A 40 -2.81 22.99 -25.76
CA GLU A 40 -3.63 24.17 -25.40
C GLU A 40 -2.81 25.39 -24.95
N SER A 41 -1.50 25.29 -24.65
CA SER A 41 -0.85 26.41 -23.98
C SER A 41 0.68 26.52 -24.14
N SER A 42 1.15 27.72 -24.48
CA SER A 42 2.50 28.21 -24.19
C SER A 42 2.74 28.44 -22.69
N ILE A 43 1.99 27.75 -21.81
CA ILE A 43 2.03 27.90 -20.37
C ILE A 43 3.11 26.97 -19.81
N ASP A 44 3.98 27.55 -18.99
CA ASP A 44 5.07 26.86 -18.32
C ASP A 44 4.53 25.73 -17.41
N PRO A 45 4.97 24.46 -17.57
CA PRO A 45 4.57 23.33 -16.72
C PRO A 45 4.62 23.62 -15.21
N GLY A 46 5.59 24.42 -14.77
CA GLY A 46 5.74 24.79 -13.36
C GLY A 46 4.60 25.65 -12.80
N GLN A 47 3.80 26.28 -13.67
CA GLN A 47 2.65 27.11 -13.30
C GLN A 47 1.34 26.32 -13.19
N MET A 48 1.19 25.21 -13.93
CA MET A 48 -0.05 24.42 -13.92
C MET A 48 -0.11 23.39 -12.79
N LEU A 49 1.04 22.85 -12.39
CA LEU A 49 1.17 21.94 -11.25
C LEU A 49 2.36 22.34 -10.37
N PRO A 50 2.24 23.44 -9.60
CA PRO A 50 3.20 23.72 -8.55
C PRO A 50 3.22 22.53 -7.59
N ASN A 51 4.41 21.93 -7.42
CA ASN A 51 4.66 20.70 -6.66
C ASN A 51 4.41 19.35 -7.37
N SER A 52 4.50 19.29 -8.69
CA SER A 52 4.48 18.02 -9.45
C SER A 52 5.47 16.97 -8.90
N GLU A 53 6.66 17.39 -8.47
CA GLU A 53 7.65 16.50 -7.85
C GLU A 53 7.19 15.90 -6.50
N LEU A 54 6.52 16.70 -5.66
CA LEU A 54 5.96 16.20 -4.39
C LEU A 54 4.82 15.22 -4.65
N MET A 55 4.00 15.48 -5.68
CA MET A 55 2.90 14.62 -6.06
C MET A 55 3.40 13.29 -6.65
N TRP A 56 4.45 13.34 -7.48
CA TRP A 56 5.17 12.16 -7.97
C TRP A 56 5.75 11.35 -6.81
N LEU A 57 6.44 12.00 -5.88
CA LEU A 57 7.03 11.34 -4.72
C LEU A 57 5.95 10.70 -3.82
N ALA A 58 4.83 11.39 -3.61
CA ALA A 58 3.70 10.86 -2.84
C ALA A 58 3.06 9.65 -3.51
N ALA A 59 2.86 9.68 -4.84
CA ALA A 59 2.31 8.56 -5.60
C ALA A 59 3.20 7.32 -5.50
N HIS A 60 4.50 7.44 -5.79
CA HIS A 60 5.44 6.32 -5.74
C HIS A 60 5.72 5.87 -4.30
N GLY A 61 5.86 6.82 -3.38
CA GLY A 61 6.09 6.55 -1.96
C GLY A 61 4.90 5.85 -1.29
N SER A 62 3.67 6.17 -1.69
CA SER A 62 2.47 5.49 -1.18
C SER A 62 2.42 4.02 -1.60
N VAL A 63 2.73 3.72 -2.87
CA VAL A 63 2.83 2.33 -3.37
C VAL A 63 3.92 1.57 -2.63
N LEU A 64 5.10 2.18 -2.46
CA LEU A 64 6.22 1.58 -1.75
C LEU A 64 5.88 1.29 -0.28
N MET A 65 5.21 2.22 0.42
CA MET A 65 4.81 2.02 1.81
C MET A 65 3.77 0.91 1.97
N VAL A 66 2.84 0.76 1.02
CA VAL A 66 1.90 -0.38 1.05
C VAL A 66 2.62 -1.70 0.88
N VAL A 67 3.59 -1.80 -0.03
CA VAL A 67 4.41 -3.02 -0.19
C VAL A 67 5.16 -3.35 1.11
N VAL A 68 5.73 -2.35 1.78
CA VAL A 68 6.38 -2.54 3.08
C VAL A 68 5.38 -3.02 4.14
N LEU A 69 4.19 -2.43 4.19
CA LEU A 69 3.12 -2.85 5.11
C LEU A 69 2.67 -4.29 4.84
N ASP A 70 2.49 -4.68 3.58
CA ASP A 70 2.14 -6.05 3.19
C ASP A 70 3.21 -7.05 3.66
N LEU A 71 4.49 -6.73 3.46
CA LEU A 71 5.59 -7.56 3.95
C LEU A 71 5.60 -7.67 5.47
N LEU A 72 5.38 -6.58 6.20
CA LEU A 72 5.30 -6.57 7.65
C LEU A 72 4.13 -7.43 8.14
N ALA A 73 2.97 -7.34 7.48
CA ALA A 73 1.80 -8.16 7.80
C ALA A 73 2.10 -9.67 7.64
N ILE A 74 2.78 -10.05 6.55
CA ILE A 74 3.21 -11.44 6.31
C ILE A 74 4.19 -11.91 7.40
N VAL A 75 5.21 -11.12 7.72
CA VAL A 75 6.20 -11.48 8.75
C VAL A 75 5.53 -11.68 10.11
N LEU A 76 4.60 -10.80 10.49
CA LEU A 76 3.85 -10.91 11.74
C LEU A 76 2.93 -12.14 11.75
N LEU A 77 2.27 -12.45 10.64
CA LEU A 77 1.43 -13.63 10.51
C LEU A 77 2.25 -14.92 10.67
N VAL A 78 3.39 -15.01 9.98
CA VAL A 78 4.30 -16.17 10.06
C VAL A 78 4.82 -16.35 11.48
N LYS A 79 5.29 -15.26 12.12
CA LYS A 79 5.76 -15.28 13.51
C LYS A 79 4.70 -15.79 14.47
N ASN A 80 3.47 -15.29 14.35
CA ASN A 80 2.38 -15.68 15.25
C ASN A 80 1.97 -17.15 15.03
N THR A 81 2.02 -17.65 13.80
CA THR A 81 1.69 -19.04 13.48
C THR A 81 2.74 -20.03 14.02
N GLY A 82 4.02 -19.67 13.93
CA GLY A 82 5.12 -20.49 14.45
C GLY A 82 5.09 -20.66 15.97
N VAL A 83 4.78 -19.60 16.72
CA VAL A 83 4.64 -19.65 18.19
C VAL A 83 3.50 -20.59 18.62
N LEU A 84 2.36 -20.55 17.92
CA LEU A 84 1.22 -21.41 18.21
C LEU A 84 1.52 -22.89 17.93
N GLN A 85 2.28 -23.21 16.88
CA GLN A 85 2.71 -24.59 16.62
C GLN A 85 3.63 -25.12 17.73
N HIS A 86 4.59 -24.30 18.18
CA HIS A 86 5.55 -24.73 19.20
C HIS A 86 4.86 -25.03 20.54
N ALA A 87 3.92 -24.17 20.95
CA ALA A 87 3.12 -24.39 22.15
C ALA A 87 2.21 -25.63 22.04
N ALA A 88 1.69 -25.92 20.85
CA ALA A 88 0.86 -27.11 20.62
C ALA A 88 1.67 -28.43 20.65
N MET A 89 2.98 -28.38 20.34
CA MET A 89 3.86 -29.55 20.42
C MET A 89 4.28 -29.85 21.87
N GLU A 90 4.61 -28.82 22.64
CA GLU A 90 4.95 -28.94 24.07
C GLU A 90 3.79 -29.50 24.90
N ASN A 91 2.55 -29.05 24.63
CA ASN A 91 1.38 -29.56 25.34
C ASN A 91 1.09 -31.04 24.99
N ARG A 92 1.44 -31.52 23.79
CA ARG A 92 1.25 -32.95 23.44
C ARG A 92 2.25 -33.86 24.13
N SER A 93 3.49 -33.42 24.33
CA SER A 93 4.51 -34.23 25.03
C SER A 93 4.24 -34.40 26.52
N HIS A 94 3.43 -33.52 27.13
CA HIS A 94 3.04 -33.64 28.53
C HIS A 94 1.82 -34.55 28.76
N VAL A 95 1.09 -34.90 27.69
CA VAL A 95 -0.15 -35.69 27.77
C VAL A 95 0.08 -37.15 27.31
N SER A 96 1.24 -37.46 26.74
CA SER A 96 1.72 -38.82 26.43
C SER A 96 2.61 -39.38 27.53
#